data_AF-A0A0D7QET9-F1
#
_entry.id   AF-A0A0D7QET9-F1
#
_cell.length_a   1.000
_cell.length_b   1.000
_cell.length_c   1.000
_cell.angle_alpha   90.00
_cell.angle_beta   90.00
_cell.angle_gamma   90.00
#
_symmetry.space_group_name_H-M   'P 1'
#
loop_
_entity.id
_entity.type
_entity.pdbx_description
1 polymer ?
#
loop_
_entity_poly.entity_id
_entity_poly.type
_entity_poly.pdbx_seq_one_letter_code
_entity_poly.pdbx_strand_id
1 'polypeptide(L)'
;MAFLFANTRSMSLSDALANIGELKGVIANTLKQSGFTDVINNPSEVAGNKNGVRLSVLHLHIAGRQFWQVFMAGGDTAATQQTLNDVVNKVEHLAFL
;
A
#
# COMPACT_ATOMS: atom_id res chain seq x y z
N MET A 1 -15.82 16.81 -3.51
CA MET A 1 -14.65 17.30 -4.27
C MET A 1 -13.71 16.12 -4.24
N ALA A 2 -13.47 15.49 -5.38
CA ALA A 2 -12.67 14.28 -5.41
C ALA A 2 -11.19 14.63 -5.27
N PHE A 3 -10.52 14.02 -4.30
CA PHE A 3 -9.09 14.08 -4.09
C PHE A 3 -8.46 12.76 -4.54
N LEU A 4 -7.35 12.86 -5.25
CA LEU A 4 -6.50 11.72 -5.59
C LEU A 4 -5.06 12.10 -5.28
N PHE A 5 -4.42 11.30 -4.42
CA PHE A 5 -3.01 11.45 -4.09
C PHE A 5 -2.29 10.15 -4.37
N ALA A 6 -1.03 10.25 -4.77
CA ALA A 6 -0.17 9.10 -5.00
C ALA A 6 1.23 9.34 -4.41
N ASN A 7 1.85 8.26 -3.94
CA ASN A 7 3.25 8.21 -3.55
C ASN A 7 3.88 6.99 -4.22
N THR A 8 4.96 7.21 -4.96
CA THR A 8 5.67 6.18 -5.70
C THR A 8 7.10 6.11 -5.23
N ARG A 9 7.59 4.90 -4.97
CA ARG A 9 9.00 4.66 -4.62
C ARG A 9 9.53 3.41 -5.32
N SER A 10 10.83 3.39 -5.58
CA SER A 10 11.53 2.17 -5.99
C SER A 10 12.00 1.43 -4.74
N MET A 11 11.88 0.10 -4.74
CA MET A 11 12.39 -0.73 -3.66
C MET A 11 12.90 -2.08 -4.18
N SER A 12 13.76 -2.72 -3.39
CA SER A 12 14.13 -4.13 -3.56
C SER A 12 13.42 -4.96 -2.50
N LEU A 13 12.84 -6.09 -2.89
CA LEU A 13 12.20 -7.01 -1.96
C LEU A 13 13.27 -7.66 -1.07
N SER A 14 13.20 -7.43 0.24
CA SER A 14 14.11 -8.01 1.23
C SER A 14 14.22 -9.53 1.08
N ASP A 15 15.42 -10.07 1.30
CA ASP A 15 15.68 -11.51 1.29
C ASP A 15 14.95 -12.27 2.40
N ALA A 16 14.43 -11.54 3.41
CA ALA A 16 13.55 -12.10 4.44
C ALA A 16 12.18 -12.56 3.90
N LEU A 17 11.79 -12.14 2.69
CA LEU A 17 10.53 -12.50 2.05
C LEU A 17 10.80 -13.41 0.85
N ALA A 18 10.06 -14.50 0.71
CA ALA A 18 10.23 -15.42 -0.42
C ALA A 18 9.82 -14.77 -1.75
N ASN A 19 8.71 -14.02 -1.75
CA ASN A 19 8.14 -13.40 -2.94
C ASN A 19 7.26 -12.18 -2.60
N ILE A 20 6.82 -11.47 -3.65
CA ILE A 20 5.99 -10.26 -3.50
C ILE A 20 4.62 -10.54 -2.86
N GLY A 21 4.10 -11.77 -2.99
CA GLY A 21 2.84 -12.19 -2.37
C GLY A 21 2.88 -12.11 -0.84
N GLU A 22 4.03 -12.46 -0.23
CA GLU A 22 4.23 -12.32 1.21
C GLU A 22 4.23 -10.85 1.64
N LEU A 23 4.94 -9.98 0.91
CA LEU A 23 4.89 -8.53 1.17
C LEU A 23 3.45 -8.00 1.10
N LYS A 24 2.69 -8.40 0.07
CA LYS A 24 1.29 -8.03 -0.09
C LYS A 24 0.42 -8.54 1.06
N GLY A 25 0.69 -9.75 1.56
CA GLY A 25 0.05 -10.31 2.75
C GLY A 25 0.32 -9.48 4.00
N VAL A 26 1.58 -9.07 4.21
CA VAL A 26 1.96 -8.18 5.32
C VAL A 26 1.24 -6.84 5.21
N ILE A 27 1.25 -6.20 4.04
CA ILE A 27 0.57 -4.92 3.82
C ILE A 27 -0.94 -5.06 4.09
N ALA A 28 -1.58 -6.11 3.59
CA ALA A 28 -3.00 -6.36 3.82
C ALA A 28 -3.33 -6.50 5.32
N ASN A 29 -2.48 -7.20 6.08
CA ASN A 29 -2.63 -7.30 7.54
C ASN A 29 -2.41 -5.94 8.23
N THR A 30 -1.42 -5.16 7.82
CA THR A 30 -1.19 -3.80 8.31
C THR A 30 -2.39 -2.88 8.06
N LEU A 31 -3.04 -2.99 6.89
CA LEU A 31 -4.26 -2.24 6.58
C LEU A 31 -5.41 -2.63 7.52
N LYS A 32 -5.66 -3.94 7.69
CA LYS A 32 -6.69 -4.45 8.61
C LYS A 32 -6.46 -3.95 10.04
N GLN A 33 -5.23 -4.06 10.55
CA GLN A 33 -4.85 -3.56 11.88
C GLN A 33 -4.96 -2.03 12.00
N SER A 34 -4.86 -1.31 10.88
CA SER A 34 -5.02 0.14 10.81
C SER A 34 -6.49 0.57 10.65
N GLY A 35 -7.45 -0.35 10.75
CA GLY A 35 -8.88 -0.08 10.69
C GLY A 35 -9.43 0.08 9.28
N PHE A 36 -8.74 -0.42 8.26
CA PHE A 36 -9.31 -0.50 6.91
C PHE A 36 -10.29 -1.67 6.81
N THR A 37 -11.39 -1.44 6.08
CA THR A 37 -12.39 -2.45 5.70
C THR A 37 -12.23 -2.83 4.23
N ASP A 38 -12.93 -3.90 3.81
CA ASP A 38 -12.93 -4.38 2.42
C ASP A 38 -11.52 -4.55 1.85
N VAL A 39 -10.62 -5.05 2.71
CA VAL A 39 -9.22 -5.24 2.35
C VAL A 39 -9.11 -6.41 1.39
N ILE A 40 -8.73 -6.11 0.16
CA ILE A 40 -8.46 -7.10 -0.88
C ILE A 40 -6.95 -7.25 -1.06
N ASN A 41 -6.53 -8.47 -1.36
CA ASN A 41 -5.18 -8.81 -1.80
C ASN A 41 -5.33 -9.74 -2.99
N ASN A 42 -5.35 -9.16 -4.19
CA ASN A 42 -5.48 -9.89 -5.45
C ASN A 42 -4.15 -9.81 -6.22
N PRO A 43 -3.97 -10.48 -7.38
CA PRO A 43 -2.72 -10.40 -8.13
C PRO A 43 -2.30 -8.96 -8.50
N SER A 44 -3.24 -8.06 -8.76
CA SER A 44 -2.99 -6.69 -9.22
C SER A 44 -2.60 -5.73 -8.08
N GLU A 45 -3.27 -5.78 -6.94
CA GLU A 45 -3.14 -4.77 -5.87
C GLU A 45 -3.44 -5.31 -4.47
N VAL A 46 -3.02 -4.55 -3.46
CA VAL A 46 -3.59 -4.58 -2.11
C VAL A 46 -4.36 -3.29 -1.90
N ALA A 47 -5.64 -3.37 -1.55
CA ALA A 47 -6.47 -2.18 -1.46
C ALA A 47 -7.49 -2.31 -0.32
N GLY A 48 -7.97 -1.18 0.21
CA GLY A 48 -8.91 -1.15 1.34
C GLY A 48 -9.61 0.20 1.48
N ASN A 49 -10.64 0.24 2.29
CA ASN A 49 -11.44 1.44 2.55
C ASN A 49 -11.26 1.92 3.99
N LYS A 50 -11.18 3.23 4.22
CA LYS A 50 -11.18 3.81 5.57
C LYS A 50 -11.74 5.23 5.54
N ASN A 51 -12.75 5.52 6.35
CA ASN A 51 -13.31 6.87 6.52
C ASN A 51 -13.63 7.61 5.20
N GLY A 52 -14.22 6.91 4.22
CA GLY A 52 -14.54 7.47 2.90
C GLY A 52 -13.35 7.62 1.95
N VAL A 53 -12.20 7.02 2.28
CA VAL A 53 -11.00 6.95 1.44
C VAL A 53 -10.78 5.52 0.96
N ARG A 54 -10.62 5.34 -0.35
CA ARG A 54 -10.11 4.11 -0.97
C ARG A 54 -8.60 4.22 -1.10
N LEU A 55 -7.87 3.28 -0.52
CA LEU A 55 -6.43 3.13 -0.74
C LEU A 55 -6.17 1.93 -1.66
N SER A 56 -5.21 2.06 -2.57
CA SER A 56 -4.63 0.98 -3.35
C SER A 56 -3.09 1.03 -3.28
N VAL A 57 -2.47 -0.15 -3.20
CA VAL A 57 -1.02 -0.36 -3.23
C VAL A 57 -0.69 -1.35 -4.34
N LEU A 58 0.06 -0.89 -5.33
CA LEU A 58 0.52 -1.70 -6.46
C LEU A 58 2.02 -1.95 -6.37
N HIS A 59 2.45 -3.08 -6.94
CA HIS A 59 3.84 -3.46 -7.10
C HIS A 59 4.11 -3.75 -8.56
N LEU A 60 4.84 -2.87 -9.24
CA LEU A 60 5.19 -3.01 -10.65
C LEU A 60 6.62 -3.53 -10.75
N HIS A 61 6.80 -4.70 -11.36
CA HIS A 61 8.12 -5.32 -11.51
C HIS A 61 9.04 -4.50 -12.40
N ILE A 62 10.30 -4.36 -12.00
CA ILE A 62 11.36 -3.72 -12.79
C ILE A 62 12.32 -4.79 -13.30
N ALA A 63 13.07 -5.42 -12.39
CA ALA A 63 14.04 -6.47 -12.69
C ALA A 63 14.39 -7.25 -11.42
N GLY A 64 14.59 -8.57 -11.52
CA GLY A 64 14.94 -9.40 -10.36
C GLY A 64 13.94 -9.22 -9.21
N ARG A 65 14.45 -8.77 -8.05
CA ARG A 65 13.67 -8.46 -6.84
C ARG A 65 13.28 -6.98 -6.72
N GLN A 66 13.47 -6.17 -7.76
CA GLN A 66 13.16 -4.73 -7.75
C GLN A 66 11.76 -4.44 -8.29
N PHE A 67 11.06 -3.56 -7.61
CA PHE A 67 9.70 -3.15 -7.95
C PHE A 67 9.50 -1.66 -7.68
N TRP A 68 8.66 -1.02 -8.50
CA TRP A 68 7.99 0.20 -8.09
C TRP A 68 6.85 -0.14 -7.15
N GLN A 69 6.82 0.48 -5.98
CA GLN A 69 5.68 0.45 -5.09
C GLN A 69 4.92 1.76 -5.23
N VAL A 70 3.65 1.65 -5.61
CA VAL A 70 2.77 2.79 -5.86
C VAL A 70 1.63 2.75 -4.86
N PHE A 71 1.56 3.75 -3.98
CA PHE A 71 0.46 3.96 -3.06
C PHE A 71 -0.46 5.03 -3.65
N MET A 72 -1.76 4.77 -3.70
CA MET A 72 -2.77 5.71 -4.17
C MET A 72 -3.91 5.79 -3.17
N ALA A 73 -4.39 7.00 -2.89
CA ALA A 73 -5.57 7.23 -2.07
C ALA A 73 -6.54 8.15 -2.81
N GLY A 74 -7.78 7.70 -2.94
CA GLY A 74 -8.89 8.47 -3.50
C GLY A 74 -10.01 8.66 -2.49
N GLY A 75 -10.59 9.86 -2.40
CA GLY A 75 -11.69 10.14 -1.48
C GLY A 75 -12.24 11.56 -1.66
N ASP A 76 -13.29 11.91 -0.92
CA ASP A 76 -13.94 13.23 -1.01
C ASP A 76 -13.56 14.21 0.12
N THR A 77 -12.56 13.85 0.93
CA THR A 77 -12.16 14.61 2.12
C THR A 77 -10.69 15.04 2.06
N ALA A 78 -10.35 16.17 2.70
CA ALA A 78 -8.95 16.59 2.85
C ALA A 78 -8.10 15.56 3.62
N ALA A 79 -8.73 14.69 4.43
CA ALA A 79 -8.07 13.59 5.13
C ALA A 79 -7.54 12.48 4.19
N THR A 80 -7.86 12.52 2.90
CA THR A 80 -7.35 11.57 1.89
C THR A 80 -5.83 11.55 1.86
N GLN A 81 -5.17 12.73 1.86
CA GLN A 81 -3.71 12.81 1.85
C GLN A 81 -3.10 12.29 3.15
N GLN A 82 -3.71 12.63 4.30
CA GLN A 82 -3.24 12.14 5.59
C GLN A 82 -3.34 10.61 5.67
N THR A 83 -4.44 10.04 5.18
CA THR A 83 -4.64 8.59 5.12
C THR A 83 -3.58 7.90 4.26
N LEU A 84 -3.21 8.50 3.12
CA LEU A 84 -2.11 8.02 2.29
C LEU A 84 -0.78 8.04 3.05
N ASN A 85 -0.43 9.19 3.62
CA ASN A 85 0.85 9.39 4.30
C ASN A 85 1.00 8.46 5.51
N ASP A 86 -0.06 8.26 6.29
CA ASP A 86 -0.05 7.34 7.42
C ASP A 86 0.26 5.90 6.98
N VAL A 87 -0.31 5.46 5.86
CA VAL A 87 -0.07 4.11 5.34
C VAL A 87 1.32 3.99 4.75
N VAL A 88 1.77 4.98 3.97
CA VAL A 88 3.16 5.02 3.46
C VAL A 88 4.11 4.86 4.64
N ASN A 89 4.04 5.75 5.62
CA ASN A 89 4.90 5.73 6.81
C ASN A 89 4.87 4.38 7.52
N LYS A 90 3.68 3.80 7.77
CA LYS A 90 3.57 2.49 8.42
C LYS A 90 4.22 1.38 7.61
N VAL A 91 4.04 1.39 6.29
CA VAL A 91 4.63 0.39 5.41
C VAL A 91 6.14 0.59 5.37
N GLU A 92 6.68 1.80 5.23
CA GLU A 92 8.13 2.03 5.17
C GLU A 92 8.89 1.56 6.41
N HIS A 93 8.24 1.57 7.58
CA HIS A 93 8.85 1.15 8.85
C HIS A 93 8.64 -0.34 9.18
N LEU A 94 8.11 -1.13 8.25
CA LEU A 94 8.10 -2.59 8.41
C LEU A 94 9.54 -3.11 8.28
N ALA A 95 9.95 -3.97 9.22
CA ALA A 95 11.32 -4.49 9.31
C ALA A 95 11.82 -5.32 8.10
N PHE A 96 11.01 -5.45 7.05
CA PHE A 96 11.26 -6.28 5.88
C PHE A 96 11.47 -5.47 4.59
N LEU A 97 11.66 -4.15 4.71
CA LEU A 97 11.85 -3.20 3.61
C LEU A 97 13.18 -2.47 3.78
#